data_AF-A0A535FSC6-F1
#
_entry.id   AF-A0A535FSC6-F1
#
_cell.length_a   1.000
_cell.length_b   1.000
_cell.length_c   1.000
_cell.angle_alpha   90.00
_cell.angle_beta   90.00
_cell.angle_gamma   90.00
#
_symmetry.space_group_name_H-M   'P 1'
#
loop_
_entity.id
_entity.type
_entity.pdbx_description
1 polymer ?
#
loop_
_entity_poly.entity_id
_entity_poly.type
_entity_poly.pdbx_seq_one_letter_code
_entity_poly.pdbx_strand_id
1 'polypeptide(L)'
;MKIFGLDFTSAPGPKKPITAAVCDLKEDLLCVHEVMKINSFAAFESFLRLPGPWVAALDFPFGLPQKLLSNLGWPETWVDYISLLSLMDKTQFEQTLIHYRENRPLGDKHHVRTTDKYAGACSPMMLQRVPVGKMFFQGAPRLLAAGVSILPCYPTDADRIVVEGYPALIVRKLIGKRGYKSDERNKQIPDKATARHDIVCGLRSPKLSNQYGVTAIELPGKLVEACIQDSTGDNLDALLCALQAAWAYTQRNNGYGIPSGSNRVEGWIVDPILLMY
;
A
#
# COMPACT_ATOMS: atom_id res chain seq x y z
N MET A 1 -0.49 -15.40 -13.47
CA MET A 1 -0.02 -15.12 -12.10
C MET A 1 -1.15 -14.43 -11.37
N LYS A 2 -1.50 -14.88 -10.16
CA LYS A 2 -2.54 -14.22 -9.36
C LYS A 2 -1.99 -12.92 -8.77
N ILE A 3 -2.70 -11.83 -8.99
CA ILE A 3 -2.32 -10.50 -8.54
C ILE A 3 -3.41 -9.95 -7.63
N PHE A 4 -2.99 -9.36 -6.51
CA PHE A 4 -3.88 -8.64 -5.60
C PHE A 4 -3.40 -7.22 -5.37
N GLY A 5 -4.35 -6.31 -5.23
CA GLY A 5 -4.09 -4.94 -4.80
C GLY A 5 -5.04 -4.56 -3.69
N LEU A 6 -4.52 -4.01 -2.59
CA LEU A 6 -5.31 -3.77 -1.40
C LEU A 6 -5.21 -2.32 -0.95
N ASP A 7 -6.37 -1.66 -0.83
CA ASP A 7 -6.52 -0.45 -0.01
C ASP A 7 -6.78 -0.87 1.44
N PHE A 8 -5.81 -0.62 2.31
CA PHE A 8 -5.78 -1.14 3.66
C PHE A 8 -6.30 -0.12 4.68
N THR A 9 -7.00 -0.60 5.71
CA THR A 9 -7.47 0.22 6.82
C THR A 9 -7.08 -0.38 8.16
N SER A 10 -6.76 0.47 9.13
CA SER A 10 -6.40 0.06 10.50
C SER A 10 -7.59 -0.31 11.39
N ALA A 11 -8.81 -0.28 10.84
CA ALA A 11 -10.03 -0.64 11.54
C ALA A 11 -11.08 -1.16 10.54
N PRO A 12 -10.86 -2.35 9.94
CA PRO A 12 -11.78 -2.93 8.99
C PRO A 12 -13.12 -3.20 9.65
N GLY A 13 -14.20 -2.85 8.95
CA GLY A 13 -15.57 -3.08 9.36
C GLY A 13 -16.52 -2.84 8.20
N PRO A 14 -17.84 -3.08 8.37
CA PRO A 14 -18.82 -2.95 7.29
C PRO A 14 -18.85 -1.57 6.62
N LYS A 15 -18.47 -0.50 7.35
CA LYS A 15 -18.45 0.88 6.83
C LYS A 15 -17.12 1.28 6.18
N LYS A 16 -16.03 0.58 6.52
CA LYS A 16 -14.68 0.85 6.02
C LYS A 16 -13.94 -0.47 5.96
N PRO A 17 -14.20 -1.31 4.94
CA PRO A 17 -13.51 -2.58 4.76
C PRO A 17 -12.06 -2.35 4.31
N ILE A 18 -11.24 -3.39 4.37
CA ILE A 18 -10.08 -3.49 3.48
C ILE A 18 -10.65 -3.85 2.10
N THR A 19 -10.30 -3.07 1.08
CA THR A 19 -10.77 -3.30 -0.30
C THR A 19 -9.69 -4.03 -1.07
N ALA A 20 -10.00 -5.17 -1.69
CA ALA A 20 -9.02 -5.98 -2.41
C ALA A 20 -9.46 -6.23 -3.85
N ALA A 21 -8.67 -5.76 -4.80
CA ALA A 21 -8.79 -6.10 -6.21
C ALA A 21 -8.19 -7.49 -6.45
N VAL A 22 -8.94 -8.33 -7.16
CA VAL A 22 -8.58 -9.70 -7.50
C VAL A 22 -8.35 -9.80 -8.99
N CYS A 23 -7.11 -10.06 -9.37
CA CYS A 23 -6.68 -10.01 -10.76
C CYS A 23 -5.89 -11.26 -11.15
N ASP A 24 -5.80 -11.50 -12.46
CA ASP A 24 -4.78 -12.36 -13.04
C ASP A 24 -3.94 -11.57 -14.03
N LEU A 25 -2.62 -11.71 -13.93
CA LEU A 25 -1.69 -11.23 -14.94
C LEU A 25 -1.36 -12.39 -15.89
N LYS A 26 -1.66 -12.20 -17.16
CA LYS A 26 -1.30 -13.09 -18.28
C LYS A 26 -0.37 -12.30 -19.20
N GLU A 27 0.90 -12.68 -19.22
CA GLU A 27 1.95 -11.90 -19.89
C GLU A 27 1.96 -10.44 -19.38
N ASP A 28 1.52 -9.50 -20.19
CA ASP A 28 1.42 -8.07 -19.91
C ASP A 28 -0.04 -7.57 -19.79
N LEU A 29 -1.02 -8.48 -19.85
CA LEU A 29 -2.44 -8.19 -19.68
C LEU A 29 -2.88 -8.43 -18.23
N LEU A 30 -3.34 -7.36 -17.56
CA LEU A 30 -3.93 -7.45 -16.22
C LEU A 30 -5.45 -7.56 -16.33
N CYS A 31 -5.97 -8.78 -16.12
CA CYS A 31 -7.40 -9.06 -16.08
C CYS A 31 -7.94 -8.84 -14.66
N VAL A 32 -8.83 -7.85 -14.48
CA VAL A 32 -9.50 -7.59 -13.21
C VAL A 32 -10.80 -8.39 -13.15
N HIS A 33 -10.93 -9.28 -12.17
CA HIS A 33 -12.12 -10.13 -12.03
C HIS A 33 -13.17 -9.47 -11.13
N GLU A 34 -12.74 -9.05 -9.95
CA GLU A 34 -13.62 -8.50 -8.93
C GLU A 34 -12.85 -7.59 -7.96
N VAL A 35 -13.61 -6.83 -7.18
CA VAL A 35 -13.12 -6.09 -6.02
C VAL A 35 -13.91 -6.57 -4.81
N MET A 36 -13.24 -7.31 -3.93
CA MET A 36 -13.83 -7.88 -2.72
C MET A 36 -13.69 -6.93 -1.52
N LYS A 37 -14.62 -7.03 -0.57
CA LYS A 37 -14.58 -6.27 0.69
C LYS A 37 -14.26 -7.21 1.85
N ILE A 38 -13.18 -6.91 2.56
CA ILE A 38 -12.71 -7.67 3.72
C ILE A 38 -13.04 -6.87 4.99
N ASN A 39 -14.09 -7.29 5.68
CA ASN A 39 -14.71 -6.53 6.77
C ASN A 39 -14.09 -6.75 8.16
N SER A 40 -13.06 -7.59 8.28
CA SER A 40 -12.41 -7.86 9.57
C SER A 40 -10.96 -8.27 9.39
N PHE A 41 -10.17 -8.12 10.45
CA PHE A 41 -8.79 -8.61 10.47
C PHE A 41 -8.72 -10.13 10.33
N ALA A 42 -9.62 -10.89 10.96
CA ALA A 42 -9.67 -12.34 10.80
C ALA A 42 -9.90 -12.78 9.34
N ALA A 43 -10.74 -12.05 8.60
CA ALA A 43 -10.96 -12.28 7.18
C ALA A 43 -9.72 -11.91 6.35
N PHE A 44 -9.02 -10.82 6.71
CA PHE A 44 -7.75 -10.43 6.08
C PHE A 44 -6.64 -11.46 6.33
N GLU A 45 -6.51 -11.98 7.55
CA GLU A 45 -5.56 -13.04 7.92
C GLU A 45 -5.88 -14.36 7.20
N SER A 46 -7.16 -14.64 6.94
CA SER A 46 -7.57 -15.78 6.12
C SER A 46 -7.19 -15.57 4.65
N PHE A 47 -7.38 -14.35 4.14
CA PHE A 47 -6.96 -13.95 2.80
C PHE A 47 -5.44 -14.11 2.59
N LEU A 48 -4.62 -13.65 3.54
CA LEU A 48 -3.16 -13.81 3.48
C LEU A 48 -2.69 -15.27 3.50
N ARG A 49 -3.55 -16.21 3.94
CA ARG A 49 -3.26 -17.64 3.98
C ARG A 49 -3.78 -18.40 2.76
N LEU A 50 -4.38 -17.73 1.78
CA LEU A 50 -4.75 -18.35 0.51
C LEU A 50 -3.53 -19.05 -0.12
N PRO A 51 -3.72 -20.22 -0.74
CA PRO A 51 -2.62 -20.96 -1.35
C PRO A 51 -1.97 -20.12 -2.47
N GLY A 52 -0.64 -20.15 -2.51
CA GLY A 52 0.16 -19.52 -3.56
C GLY A 52 0.15 -20.31 -4.88
N PRO A 53 0.81 -19.79 -5.92
CA PRO A 53 1.58 -18.55 -5.91
C PRO A 53 0.71 -17.31 -6.16
N TRP A 54 1.04 -16.20 -5.50
CA TRP A 54 0.41 -14.90 -5.75
C TRP A 54 1.32 -13.73 -5.34
N VAL A 55 1.07 -12.56 -5.93
CA VAL A 55 1.73 -11.29 -5.54
C VAL A 55 0.68 -10.27 -5.14
N ALA A 56 0.89 -9.59 -4.01
CA ALA A 56 -0.02 -8.56 -3.52
C ALA A 56 0.72 -7.24 -3.22
N ALA A 57 0.14 -6.11 -3.61
CA ALA A 57 0.56 -4.79 -3.14
C ALA A 57 -0.48 -4.23 -2.17
N LEU A 58 -0.02 -3.70 -1.03
CA LEU A 58 -0.90 -3.21 0.03
C LEU A 58 -0.58 -1.72 0.31
N ASP A 59 -1.61 -0.87 0.36
CA ASP A 59 -1.51 0.57 0.63
C ASP A 59 -1.34 0.85 2.13
N PHE A 60 -0.18 0.49 2.68
CA PHE A 60 0.30 0.98 3.97
C PHE A 60 1.82 0.75 4.10
N PRO A 61 2.52 1.56 4.91
CA PRO A 61 3.96 1.42 5.09
C PRO A 61 4.35 0.11 5.78
N PHE A 62 5.34 -0.62 5.27
CA PHE A 62 5.79 -1.88 5.87
C PHE A 62 6.81 -1.72 7.00
N GLY A 63 7.39 -0.53 7.17
CA GLY A 63 8.38 -0.27 8.20
C GLY A 63 8.26 1.11 8.83
N LEU A 64 8.98 1.28 9.95
CA LEU A 64 9.16 2.57 10.60
C LEU A 64 10.50 3.19 10.18
N PRO A 65 10.70 4.51 10.34
CA PRO A 65 11.95 5.15 9.96
C PRO A 65 13.07 4.65 10.87
N GLN A 66 14.22 4.31 10.30
CA GLN A 66 15.34 3.75 11.08
C GLN A 66 15.80 4.72 12.18
N LYS A 67 15.77 6.03 11.90
CA LYS A 67 16.04 7.09 12.89
C LYS A 67 15.10 7.01 14.11
N LEU A 68 13.84 6.63 13.93
CA LEU A 68 12.92 6.43 15.06
C LEU A 68 13.38 5.25 15.91
N LEU A 69 13.66 4.10 15.28
CA LEU A 69 14.05 2.87 15.94
C LEU A 69 15.31 3.07 16.78
N SER A 70 16.37 3.64 16.20
CA SER A 70 17.62 3.93 16.92
C SER A 70 17.40 4.87 18.11
N ASN A 71 16.57 5.91 17.97
CA ASN A 71 16.31 6.85 19.06
C ASN A 71 15.45 6.25 20.19
N LEU A 72 14.60 5.27 19.88
CA LEU A 72 13.81 4.53 20.88
C LEU A 72 14.62 3.40 21.54
N GLY A 73 15.83 3.11 21.05
CA GLY A 73 16.59 1.94 21.47
C GLY A 73 15.90 0.63 21.10
N TRP A 74 15.09 0.63 20.03
CA TRP A 74 14.41 -0.56 19.54
C TRP A 74 15.33 -1.44 18.70
N PRO A 75 14.99 -2.72 18.50
CA PRO A 75 15.76 -3.61 17.64
C PRO A 75 15.94 -3.05 16.22
N GLU A 76 17.10 -3.31 15.63
CA GLU A 76 17.46 -2.80 14.31
C GLU A 76 17.10 -3.76 13.16
N THR A 77 16.61 -4.97 13.45
CA THR A 77 16.10 -5.89 12.43
C THR A 77 14.58 -5.80 12.34
N TRP A 78 14.03 -5.99 11.14
CA TRP A 78 12.60 -5.88 10.91
C TRP A 78 11.78 -6.85 11.77
N VAL A 79 12.20 -8.13 11.81
CA VAL A 79 11.49 -9.17 12.57
C VAL A 79 11.50 -8.89 14.07
N ASP A 80 12.64 -8.47 14.61
CA ASP A 80 12.78 -8.27 16.06
C ASP A 80 11.90 -7.09 16.53
N TYR A 81 11.88 -5.98 15.79
CA TYR A 81 11.05 -4.84 16.20
C TYR A 81 9.55 -5.10 15.93
N ILE A 82 9.18 -5.87 14.91
CA ILE A 82 7.78 -6.28 14.71
C ILE A 82 7.33 -7.24 15.83
N SER A 83 8.23 -8.11 16.28
CA SER A 83 7.98 -8.98 17.44
C SER A 83 7.77 -8.17 18.71
N LEU A 84 8.61 -7.14 18.94
CA LEU A 84 8.42 -6.18 20.04
C LEU A 84 7.06 -5.46 19.94
N LEU A 85 6.67 -4.98 18.76
CA LEU A 85 5.40 -4.32 18.54
C LEU A 85 4.20 -5.24 18.78
N SER A 86 4.35 -6.54 18.53
CA SER A 86 3.29 -7.54 18.76
C SER A 86 3.00 -7.77 20.25
N LEU A 87 3.88 -7.33 21.15
CA LEU A 87 3.68 -7.34 22.59
C LEU A 87 2.95 -6.08 23.11
N MET A 88 2.76 -5.07 22.25
CA MET A 88 2.08 -3.84 22.57
C MET A 88 0.63 -3.89 22.12
N ASP A 89 -0.24 -3.19 22.84
CA ASP A 89 -1.54 -2.81 22.31
C ASP A 89 -1.45 -1.53 21.46
N LYS A 90 -2.54 -1.24 20.74
CA LYS A 90 -2.62 -0.06 19.86
C LYS A 90 -2.44 1.26 20.62
N THR A 91 -2.96 1.35 21.84
CA THR A 91 -2.87 2.57 22.66
C THR A 91 -1.42 2.81 23.10
N GLN A 92 -0.73 1.76 23.55
CA GLN A 92 0.68 1.81 23.92
C GLN A 92 1.54 2.29 22.74
N PHE A 93 1.35 1.71 21.55
CA PHE A 93 2.05 2.15 20.34
C PHE A 93 1.80 3.62 19.99
N GLU A 94 0.52 4.05 20.02
CA GLU A 94 0.16 5.44 19.74
C GLU A 94 0.82 6.40 20.77
N GLN A 95 0.80 6.05 22.05
CA GLN A 95 1.41 6.85 23.10
C GLN A 95 2.94 6.88 23.00
N THR A 96 3.59 5.79 22.59
CA THR A 96 5.04 5.79 22.31
C THR A 96 5.38 6.83 21.24
N LEU A 97 4.63 6.88 20.13
CA LEU A 97 4.87 7.86 19.07
C LEU A 97 4.52 9.29 19.51
N ILE A 98 3.47 9.48 20.31
CA ILE A 98 3.11 10.80 20.83
C ILE A 98 4.23 11.32 21.73
N HIS A 99 4.62 10.55 22.74
CA HIS A 99 5.66 10.92 23.71
C HIS A 99 7.01 11.14 23.04
N TYR A 100 7.37 10.30 22.05
CA TYR A 100 8.57 10.49 21.26
C TYR A 100 8.60 11.89 20.62
N ARG A 101 7.49 12.29 19.97
CA ARG A 101 7.38 13.54 19.21
C ARG A 101 7.31 14.79 20.09
N GLU A 102 6.75 14.69 21.29
CA GLU A 102 6.71 15.78 22.27
C GLU A 102 8.12 16.22 22.69
N ASN A 103 9.03 15.25 22.80
CA ASN A 103 10.42 15.46 23.19
C ASN A 103 11.36 15.77 22.01
N ARG A 104 10.85 16.12 20.81
CA ARG A 104 11.66 16.46 19.63
C ARG A 104 11.63 17.95 19.30
N PRO A 105 12.76 18.52 18.81
CA PRO A 105 12.81 19.87 18.27
C PRO A 105 11.78 20.11 17.17
N LEU A 106 11.44 21.38 16.94
CA LEU A 106 10.66 21.78 15.78
C LEU A 106 11.36 21.34 14.48
N GLY A 107 10.59 20.81 13.54
CA GLY A 107 11.12 20.24 12.29
C GLY A 107 11.56 18.78 12.36
N ASP A 108 11.77 18.21 13.57
CA ASP A 108 12.25 16.82 13.75
C ASP A 108 11.20 15.90 14.38
N LYS A 109 9.92 16.31 14.35
CA LYS A 109 8.79 15.58 14.97
C LYS A 109 8.21 14.45 14.13
N HIS A 110 8.65 14.27 12.89
CA HIS A 110 8.15 13.22 12.00
C HIS A 110 9.27 12.76 11.09
N HIS A 111 9.90 11.65 11.45
CA HIS A 111 10.92 11.04 10.60
C HIS A 111 10.23 10.38 9.41
N VAL A 112 10.83 10.53 8.25
CA VAL A 112 10.33 9.98 6.99
C VAL A 112 11.33 8.94 6.49
N ARG A 113 10.84 7.80 6.02
CA ARG A 113 11.69 6.77 5.41
C ARG A 113 12.28 7.30 4.12
N THR A 114 13.33 6.64 3.66
CA THR A 114 13.98 6.99 2.38
C THR A 114 12.98 6.91 1.22
N THR A 115 12.23 5.80 1.11
CA THR A 115 11.21 5.63 0.08
C THR A 115 10.07 6.65 0.17
N ASP A 116 9.69 7.08 1.38
CA ASP A 116 8.61 8.07 1.56
C ASP A 116 9.01 9.44 1.01
N LYS A 117 10.28 9.82 1.19
CA LYS A 117 10.83 11.07 0.64
C LYS A 117 10.74 11.07 -0.88
N TYR A 118 11.18 9.99 -1.52
CA TYR A 118 11.14 9.88 -2.98
C TYR A 118 9.71 9.81 -3.52
N ALA A 119 8.81 9.12 -2.82
CA ALA A 119 7.41 9.03 -3.20
C ALA A 119 6.57 10.29 -2.87
N GLY A 120 7.10 11.21 -2.05
CA GLY A 120 6.32 12.28 -1.45
C GLY A 120 5.15 11.73 -0.62
N ALA A 121 5.41 10.66 0.13
CA ALA A 121 4.48 10.05 1.06
C ALA A 121 4.62 10.68 2.46
N CYS A 122 3.61 10.45 3.31
CA CYS A 122 3.66 10.90 4.69
C CYS A 122 4.50 9.96 5.56
N SER A 123 5.02 10.48 6.68
CA SER A 123 5.72 9.66 7.66
C SER A 123 4.82 8.53 8.20
N PRO A 124 5.33 7.28 8.33
CA PRO A 124 4.63 6.19 9.01
C PRO A 124 4.46 6.44 10.52
N MET A 125 4.94 7.57 11.06
CA MET A 125 4.64 8.03 12.42
C MET A 125 3.31 8.81 12.52
N MET A 126 2.64 9.10 11.39
CA MET A 126 1.39 9.85 11.39
C MET A 126 0.22 9.03 11.94
N LEU A 127 -0.38 9.54 13.03
CA LEU A 127 -1.52 8.94 13.71
C LEU A 127 -2.87 9.63 13.42
N GLN A 128 -2.86 10.80 12.79
CA GLN A 128 -4.06 11.62 12.54
C GLN A 128 -4.10 12.08 11.07
N ARG A 129 -5.30 12.42 10.58
CA ARG A 129 -5.63 12.78 9.17
C ARG A 129 -5.43 11.62 8.19
N VAL A 130 -4.20 11.15 8.04
CA VAL A 130 -3.84 9.95 7.28
C VAL A 130 -3.11 9.03 8.27
N PRO A 131 -3.83 8.15 8.99
CA PRO A 131 -3.28 7.40 10.12
C PRO A 131 -2.46 6.19 9.67
N VAL A 132 -1.50 6.38 8.77
CA VAL A 132 -0.65 5.30 8.22
C VAL A 132 0.16 4.58 9.30
N GLY A 133 0.50 5.23 10.42
CA GLY A 133 1.14 4.54 11.54
C GLY A 133 0.22 3.51 12.19
N LYS A 134 -1.09 3.78 12.26
CA LYS A 134 -2.07 2.80 12.75
C LYS A 134 -2.24 1.65 11.74
N MET A 135 -2.11 1.94 10.45
CA MET A 135 -2.18 0.92 9.39
C MET A 135 -0.96 0.00 9.48
N PHE A 136 0.25 0.55 9.58
CA PHE A 136 1.48 -0.20 9.83
C PHE A 136 1.36 -1.10 11.07
N PHE A 137 0.94 -0.54 12.22
CA PHE A 137 0.81 -1.30 13.46
C PHE A 137 -0.14 -2.50 13.34
N GLN A 138 -1.22 -2.36 12.55
CA GLN A 138 -2.15 -3.46 12.34
C GLN A 138 -1.71 -4.41 11.23
N GLY A 139 -1.09 -3.90 10.17
CA GLY A 139 -0.75 -4.67 8.97
C GLY A 139 0.51 -5.51 9.14
N ALA A 140 1.60 -4.90 9.58
CA ALA A 140 2.92 -5.55 9.56
C ALA A 140 3.02 -6.82 10.43
N PRO A 141 2.52 -6.86 11.69
CA PRO A 141 2.48 -8.09 12.47
C PRO A 141 1.66 -9.21 11.82
N ARG A 142 0.58 -8.85 11.12
CA ARG A 142 -0.28 -9.83 10.43
C ARG A 142 0.37 -10.42 9.19
N LEU A 143 1.15 -9.61 8.47
CA LEU A 143 1.97 -10.12 7.37
C LEU A 143 3.01 -11.11 7.89
N LEU A 144 3.72 -10.77 8.97
CA LEU A 144 4.70 -11.67 9.59
C LEU A 144 4.05 -13.00 10.04
N ALA A 145 2.92 -12.93 10.74
CA ALA A 145 2.20 -14.12 11.22
C ALA A 145 1.63 -14.99 10.08
N ALA A 146 1.31 -14.40 8.92
CA ALA A 146 0.81 -15.15 7.77
C ALA A 146 1.90 -15.95 7.04
N GLY A 147 3.19 -15.71 7.32
CA GLY A 147 4.29 -16.39 6.66
C GLY A 147 4.32 -16.12 5.15
N VAL A 148 4.03 -14.89 4.75
CA VAL A 148 4.24 -14.39 3.38
C VAL A 148 5.67 -13.86 3.25
N SER A 149 6.19 -13.81 2.04
CA SER A 149 7.49 -13.19 1.75
C SER A 149 7.28 -11.67 1.57
N ILE A 150 7.80 -10.87 2.50
CA ILE A 150 7.54 -9.43 2.59
C ILE A 150 8.75 -8.70 2.02
N LEU A 151 8.63 -8.08 0.85
CA LEU A 151 9.78 -7.44 0.20
C LEU A 151 9.84 -5.94 0.50
N PRO A 152 11.03 -5.37 0.76
CA PRO A 152 12.33 -6.03 1.00
C PRO A 152 12.54 -6.46 2.46
N CYS A 153 11.55 -6.27 3.33
CA CYS A 153 11.74 -6.31 4.78
C CYS A 153 12.09 -7.68 5.35
N TYR A 154 11.39 -8.71 4.90
CA TYR A 154 11.51 -10.09 5.34
C TYR A 154 11.27 -11.05 4.17
N PRO A 155 12.22 -11.13 3.22
CA PRO A 155 12.14 -12.08 2.12
C PRO A 155 12.28 -13.51 2.65
N THR A 156 11.41 -14.39 2.18
CA THR A 156 11.44 -15.84 2.45
C THR A 156 11.28 -16.62 1.15
N ASP A 157 11.39 -17.95 1.22
CA ASP A 157 11.15 -18.84 0.08
C ASP A 157 9.66 -19.03 -0.25
N ALA A 158 8.76 -18.33 0.46
CA ALA A 158 7.33 -18.40 0.18
C ALA A 158 6.99 -17.76 -1.18
N ASP A 159 6.12 -18.43 -1.93
CA ASP A 159 5.60 -17.99 -3.24
C ASP A 159 4.42 -17.00 -3.14
N ARG A 160 4.09 -16.60 -1.90
CA ARG A 160 3.12 -15.56 -1.54
C ARG A 160 3.87 -14.28 -1.24
N ILE A 161 3.98 -13.42 -2.23
CA ILE A 161 4.84 -12.23 -2.19
C ILE A 161 3.99 -11.01 -1.86
N VAL A 162 4.47 -10.18 -0.93
CA VAL A 162 3.84 -8.93 -0.53
C VAL A 162 4.81 -7.77 -0.71
N VAL A 163 4.36 -6.73 -1.42
CA VAL A 163 5.10 -5.49 -1.68
C VAL A 163 4.31 -4.27 -1.21
N GLU A 164 4.97 -3.18 -0.90
CA GLU A 164 4.31 -1.95 -0.46
C GLU A 164 3.78 -1.16 -1.66
N GLY A 165 2.44 -1.01 -1.74
CA GLY A 165 1.78 -0.20 -2.74
C GLY A 165 1.63 1.25 -2.28
N TYR A 166 1.53 2.17 -3.24
CA TYR A 166 1.21 3.57 -2.95
C TYR A 166 0.47 4.20 -4.15
N PRO A 167 -0.86 4.06 -4.21
CA PRO A 167 -1.66 4.39 -5.40
C PRO A 167 -1.60 5.88 -5.77
N ALA A 168 -1.26 6.74 -4.81
CA ALA A 168 -1.10 8.18 -5.02
C ALA A 168 -0.05 8.53 -6.09
N LEU A 169 0.98 7.71 -6.32
CA LEU A 169 1.96 7.95 -7.39
C LEU A 169 1.30 7.87 -8.77
N ILE A 170 0.49 6.83 -9.00
CA ILE A 170 -0.24 6.67 -10.26
C ILE A 170 -1.29 7.78 -10.40
N VAL A 171 -2.05 8.08 -9.33
CA VAL A 171 -3.05 9.17 -9.35
C VAL A 171 -2.41 10.49 -9.77
N ARG A 172 -1.30 10.87 -9.16
CA ARG A 172 -0.60 12.14 -9.48
C ARG A 172 -0.15 12.17 -10.93
N LYS A 173 0.23 11.03 -11.51
CA LYS A 173 0.61 10.92 -12.91
C LYS A 173 -0.57 11.11 -13.88
N LEU A 174 -1.75 10.62 -13.51
CA LEU A 174 -2.95 10.65 -14.35
C LEU A 174 -3.70 11.99 -14.25
N ILE A 175 -3.88 12.52 -13.03
CA ILE A 175 -4.75 13.67 -12.78
C ILE A 175 -4.08 14.84 -12.06
N GLY A 176 -2.76 14.76 -11.80
CA GLY A 176 -2.01 15.81 -11.11
C GLY A 176 -2.37 15.92 -9.62
N LYS A 177 -2.55 17.15 -9.13
CA LYS A 177 -2.89 17.42 -7.72
C LYS A 177 -4.39 17.39 -7.42
N ARG A 178 -5.23 17.01 -8.40
CA ARG A 178 -6.69 16.95 -8.22
C ARG A 178 -7.04 15.85 -7.21
N GLY A 179 -7.94 16.15 -6.28
CA GLY A 179 -8.47 15.16 -5.35
C GLY A 179 -9.58 14.34 -6.02
N TYR A 180 -9.56 13.01 -5.86
CA TYR A 180 -10.57 12.10 -6.42
C TYR A 180 -11.42 11.40 -5.34
N LYS A 181 -11.00 11.45 -4.07
CA LYS A 181 -11.69 10.82 -2.93
C LYS A 181 -11.93 11.74 -1.74
N SER A 182 -12.89 11.38 -0.88
CA SER A 182 -12.98 11.90 0.50
C SER A 182 -13.96 11.09 1.36
N ASP A 183 -13.51 10.80 2.58
CA ASP A 183 -14.32 10.19 3.64
C ASP A 183 -15.44 11.14 4.16
N GLU A 184 -15.29 12.45 3.97
CA GLU A 184 -16.27 13.44 4.43
C GLU A 184 -17.35 13.68 3.35
N ARG A 185 -18.61 13.32 3.66
CA ARG A 185 -19.73 13.43 2.71
C ARG A 185 -19.90 14.80 2.08
N ASN A 186 -19.73 15.87 2.87
CA ASN A 186 -19.82 17.26 2.39
C ASN A 186 -18.70 17.65 1.40
N LYS A 187 -17.61 16.88 1.33
CA LYS A 187 -16.50 17.08 0.39
C LYS A 187 -16.58 16.16 -0.83
N GLN A 188 -17.66 15.40 -1.00
CA GLN A 188 -17.90 14.53 -2.16
C GLN A 188 -18.58 15.30 -3.30
N ILE A 189 -17.83 16.25 -3.88
CA ILE A 189 -18.30 17.14 -4.95
C ILE A 189 -18.19 16.51 -6.34
N PRO A 190 -18.95 16.98 -7.36
CA PRO A 190 -18.93 16.44 -8.71
C PRO A 190 -17.54 16.34 -9.35
N ASP A 191 -16.66 17.31 -9.11
CA ASP A 191 -15.28 17.31 -9.65
C ASP A 191 -14.48 16.05 -9.29
N LYS A 192 -14.79 15.43 -8.15
CA LYS A 192 -14.14 14.18 -7.73
C LYS A 192 -14.61 12.99 -8.56
N ALA A 193 -15.88 12.97 -8.97
CA ALA A 193 -16.38 11.95 -9.88
C ALA A 193 -15.71 12.06 -11.26
N THR A 194 -15.54 13.29 -11.75
CA THR A 194 -14.77 13.55 -12.97
C THR A 194 -13.32 13.09 -12.82
N ALA A 195 -12.67 13.37 -11.69
CA ALA A 195 -11.31 12.90 -11.42
C ALA A 195 -11.21 11.36 -11.39
N ARG A 196 -12.19 10.66 -10.81
CA ARG A 196 -12.26 9.19 -10.82
C ARG A 196 -12.47 8.64 -12.23
N HIS A 197 -13.34 9.27 -13.01
CA HIS A 197 -13.53 8.93 -14.43
C HIS A 197 -12.21 9.07 -15.21
N ASP A 198 -11.50 10.18 -15.05
CA ASP A 198 -10.20 10.42 -15.69
C ASP A 198 -9.15 9.38 -15.29
N ILE A 199 -9.13 8.95 -14.02
CA ILE A 199 -8.25 7.85 -13.56
C ILE A 199 -8.60 6.56 -14.30
N VAL A 200 -9.88 6.16 -14.37
CA VAL A 200 -10.28 4.92 -15.04
C VAL A 200 -9.96 4.97 -16.54
N CYS A 201 -10.18 6.09 -17.21
CA CYS A 201 -9.76 6.27 -18.60
C CYS A 201 -8.23 6.20 -18.74
N GLY A 202 -7.51 6.81 -17.80
CA GLY A 202 -6.06 6.82 -17.74
C GLY A 202 -5.42 5.44 -17.57
N LEU A 203 -6.09 4.51 -16.89
CA LEU A 203 -5.67 3.11 -16.75
C LEU A 203 -5.49 2.41 -18.10
N ARG A 204 -6.23 2.85 -19.13
CA ARG A 204 -6.18 2.30 -20.49
C ARG A 204 -5.30 3.12 -21.43
N SER A 205 -4.57 4.11 -20.91
CA SER A 205 -3.76 4.99 -21.74
C SER A 205 -2.41 4.35 -22.09
N PRO A 206 -1.93 4.48 -23.34
CA PRO A 206 -0.60 3.97 -23.74
C PRO A 206 0.55 4.50 -22.87
N LYS A 207 0.40 5.74 -22.36
CA LYS A 207 1.37 6.37 -21.46
C LYS A 207 1.53 5.62 -20.13
N LEU A 208 0.44 5.07 -19.60
CA LEU A 208 0.52 4.27 -18.38
C LEU A 208 1.08 2.89 -18.71
N SER A 209 0.56 2.26 -19.76
CA SER A 209 1.00 0.95 -20.24
C SER A 209 2.51 0.85 -20.45
N ASN A 210 3.11 1.81 -21.16
CA ASN A 210 4.54 1.82 -21.46
C ASN A 210 5.42 1.92 -20.20
N GLN A 211 4.95 2.55 -19.13
CA GLN A 211 5.75 2.75 -17.91
C GLN A 211 5.65 1.58 -16.95
N TYR A 212 4.46 0.98 -16.82
CA TYR A 212 4.24 -0.15 -15.91
C TYR A 212 4.46 -1.51 -16.59
N GLY A 213 4.76 -1.55 -17.89
CA GLY A 213 4.99 -2.80 -18.62
C GLY A 213 3.76 -3.72 -18.63
N VAL A 214 2.58 -3.16 -18.38
CA VAL A 214 1.26 -3.82 -18.44
C VAL A 214 0.54 -3.16 -19.61
N THR A 215 0.50 -3.84 -20.77
CA THR A 215 0.05 -3.21 -22.02
C THR A 215 -1.44 -2.95 -22.04
N ALA A 216 -2.22 -3.80 -21.36
CA ALA A 216 -3.66 -3.69 -21.27
C ALA A 216 -4.17 -4.00 -19.85
N ILE A 217 -5.23 -3.31 -19.46
CA ILE A 217 -5.97 -3.58 -18.23
C ILE A 217 -7.43 -3.82 -18.59
N GLU A 218 -7.86 -5.07 -18.43
CA GLU A 218 -9.25 -5.48 -18.66
C GLU A 218 -10.07 -5.24 -17.40
N LEU A 219 -10.96 -4.26 -17.46
CA LEU A 219 -11.92 -3.94 -16.40
C LEU A 219 -13.35 -4.20 -16.89
N PRO A 220 -14.10 -5.10 -16.24
CA PRO A 220 -15.54 -5.25 -16.44
C PRO A 220 -16.28 -3.91 -16.32
N GLY A 221 -17.27 -3.66 -17.19
CA GLY A 221 -18.02 -2.40 -17.20
C GLY A 221 -18.66 -2.06 -15.84
N LYS A 222 -19.18 -3.07 -15.13
CA LYS A 222 -19.72 -2.90 -13.77
C LYS A 222 -18.66 -2.40 -12.77
N LEU A 223 -17.40 -2.84 -12.90
CA LEU A 223 -16.31 -2.36 -12.04
C LEU A 223 -15.88 -0.93 -12.41
N VAL A 224 -15.92 -0.57 -13.70
CA VAL A 224 -15.69 0.81 -14.14
C VAL A 224 -16.70 1.76 -13.46
N GLU A 225 -17.99 1.43 -13.52
CA GLU A 225 -19.04 2.20 -12.86
C GLU A 225 -18.84 2.24 -11.34
N ALA A 226 -18.55 1.09 -10.73
CA ALA A 226 -18.30 1.02 -9.28
C ALA A 226 -17.11 1.89 -8.85
N CYS A 227 -16.07 2.01 -9.66
CA CYS A 227 -14.92 2.89 -9.37
C CYS A 227 -15.28 4.37 -9.48
N ILE A 228 -16.11 4.74 -10.47
CA ILE A 228 -16.52 6.14 -10.68
C ILE A 228 -17.50 6.59 -9.58
N GLN A 229 -18.39 5.70 -9.15
CA GLN A 229 -19.39 6.01 -8.11
C GLN A 229 -18.85 5.92 -6.68
N ASP A 230 -17.71 5.26 -6.48
CA ASP A 230 -17.06 5.14 -5.18
C ASP A 230 -16.41 6.47 -4.73
N SER A 231 -17.10 7.18 -3.84
CA SER A 231 -16.65 8.48 -3.34
C SER A 231 -15.51 8.41 -2.32
N THR A 232 -15.30 7.25 -1.68
CA THR A 232 -14.13 7.01 -0.81
C THR A 232 -12.90 6.60 -1.62
N GLY A 233 -13.10 6.13 -2.86
CA GLY A 233 -12.02 5.82 -3.81
C GLY A 233 -11.29 4.52 -3.53
N ASP A 234 -11.75 3.75 -2.56
CA ASP A 234 -11.13 2.50 -2.08
C ASP A 234 -11.04 1.47 -3.20
N ASN A 235 -12.05 1.40 -4.09
CA ASN A 235 -12.02 0.53 -5.27
C ASN A 235 -10.89 0.90 -6.22
N LEU A 236 -10.69 2.20 -6.48
CA LEU A 236 -9.60 2.65 -7.34
C LEU A 236 -8.24 2.39 -6.70
N ASP A 237 -8.09 2.65 -5.41
CA ASP A 237 -6.82 2.45 -4.72
C ASP A 237 -6.40 0.98 -4.69
N ALA A 238 -7.36 0.07 -4.50
CA ALA A 238 -7.12 -1.35 -4.63
C ALA A 238 -6.68 -1.75 -6.05
N LEU A 239 -7.32 -1.21 -7.10
CA LEU A 239 -6.93 -1.48 -8.49
C LEU A 239 -5.55 -0.91 -8.84
N LEU A 240 -5.23 0.28 -8.34
CA LEU A 240 -3.94 0.93 -8.54
C LEU A 240 -2.82 0.17 -7.82
N CYS A 241 -3.07 -0.33 -6.62
CA CYS A 241 -2.16 -1.26 -5.96
C CYS A 241 -2.00 -2.55 -6.79
N ALA A 242 -3.06 -3.10 -7.38
CA ALA A 242 -2.96 -4.31 -8.19
C ALA A 242 -2.06 -4.08 -9.43
N LEU A 243 -2.13 -2.88 -10.03
CA LEU A 243 -1.20 -2.48 -11.09
C LEU A 243 0.25 -2.42 -10.60
N GLN A 244 0.50 -1.88 -9.39
CA GLN A 244 1.85 -1.88 -8.80
C GLN A 244 2.35 -3.30 -8.50
N ALA A 245 1.50 -4.19 -8.00
CA ALA A 245 1.82 -5.60 -7.78
C ALA A 245 2.15 -6.33 -9.09
N ALA A 246 1.35 -6.09 -10.14
CA ALA A 246 1.60 -6.64 -11.47
C ALA A 246 2.96 -6.17 -12.01
N TRP A 247 3.24 -4.86 -11.94
CA TRP A 247 4.53 -4.31 -12.33
C TRP A 247 5.70 -4.90 -11.52
N ALA A 248 5.57 -4.97 -10.19
CA ALA A 248 6.60 -5.57 -9.34
C ALA A 248 6.89 -7.02 -9.78
N TYR A 249 5.85 -7.79 -10.13
CA TYR A 249 6.02 -9.14 -10.66
C TYR A 249 6.69 -9.20 -12.05
N THR A 250 6.42 -8.25 -12.95
CA THR A 250 7.18 -8.18 -14.21
C THR A 250 8.67 -7.91 -13.96
N GLN A 251 8.99 -7.22 -12.85
CA GLN A 251 10.35 -6.97 -12.38
C GLN A 251 10.93 -8.05 -11.45
N ARG A 252 10.31 -9.25 -11.32
CA ARG A 252 10.78 -10.30 -10.39
C ARG A 252 12.24 -10.73 -10.57
N ASN A 253 12.76 -10.69 -11.80
CA ASN A 253 14.16 -10.99 -12.10
C ASN A 253 15.12 -9.82 -11.78
N ASN A 254 14.58 -8.66 -11.41
CA ASN A 254 15.27 -7.44 -11.04
C ASN A 254 14.81 -6.97 -9.64
N GLY A 255 14.72 -7.92 -8.70
CA GLY A 255 14.38 -7.62 -7.30
C GLY A 255 12.98 -7.06 -7.10
N TYR A 256 12.01 -7.39 -7.97
CA TYR A 256 10.64 -6.86 -7.94
C TYR A 256 10.56 -5.33 -8.11
N GLY A 257 11.59 -4.72 -8.72
CA GLY A 257 11.68 -3.27 -8.87
C GLY A 257 12.12 -2.55 -7.59
N ILE A 258 12.67 -3.29 -6.63
CA ILE A 258 13.23 -2.76 -5.39
C ILE A 258 14.76 -2.67 -5.54
N PRO A 259 15.37 -1.48 -5.35
CA PRO A 259 16.83 -1.33 -5.42
C PRO A 259 17.56 -2.21 -4.39
N SER A 260 18.71 -2.76 -4.77
CA SER A 260 19.51 -3.65 -3.91
C SER A 260 20.01 -2.97 -2.62
N GLY A 261 20.20 -1.65 -2.65
CA GLY A 261 20.56 -0.81 -1.50
C GLY A 261 19.37 -0.33 -0.65
N SER A 262 18.14 -0.78 -0.95
CA SER A 262 16.96 -0.42 -0.16
C SER A 262 17.11 -0.87 1.31
N ASN A 263 16.66 -0.01 2.21
CA ASN A 263 16.72 -0.30 3.64
C ASN A 263 15.65 -1.33 4.00
N ARG A 264 16.08 -2.56 4.29
CA ARG A 264 15.19 -3.68 4.69
C ARG A 264 14.41 -3.40 5.98
N VAL A 265 14.88 -2.49 6.83
CA VAL A 265 14.19 -2.11 8.06
C VAL A 265 13.02 -1.16 7.77
N GLU A 266 13.20 -0.26 6.80
CA GLU A 266 12.20 0.75 6.46
C GLU A 266 11.17 0.23 5.44
N GLY A 267 11.56 -0.68 4.55
CA GLY A 267 10.75 -1.11 3.42
C GLY A 267 10.92 -0.22 2.19
N TRP A 268 10.18 -0.53 1.12
CA TRP A 268 10.26 0.19 -0.16
C TRP A 268 8.93 0.18 -0.90
N ILE A 269 8.47 1.35 -1.32
CA ILE A 269 7.28 1.52 -2.16
C ILE A 269 7.63 1.06 -3.58
N VAL A 270 6.83 0.15 -4.16
CA VAL A 270 7.05 -0.31 -5.54
C VAL A 270 6.41 0.63 -6.55
N ASP A 271 7.23 1.33 -7.35
CA ASP A 271 6.75 2.08 -8.50
C ASP A 271 7.88 2.32 -9.52
N PRO A 272 7.61 2.29 -10.84
CA PRO A 272 8.62 2.59 -11.86
C PRO A 272 9.33 3.94 -11.66
N ILE A 273 8.63 4.95 -11.12
CA ILE A 273 9.23 6.28 -10.90
C ILE A 273 10.34 6.26 -9.83
N LEU A 274 10.31 5.28 -8.94
CA LEU A 274 11.27 5.15 -7.85
C LEU A 274 12.54 4.40 -8.25
N LEU A 275 12.60 3.81 -9.46
CA LEU A 275 13.81 3.20 -10.00
C LEU A 275 14.93 4.21 -10.31
N MET A 276 14.61 5.52 -10.31
CA MET A 276 15.59 6.58 -10.60
C MET A 276 16.43 6.98 -9.38
N TYR A 277 16.18 6.37 -8.21
CA TYR A 277 16.81 6.67 -6.92
C TYR A 277 17.49 5.44 -6.35
#